data_AF-A0A957B7P4-F1
#
_entry.id   AF-A0A957B7P4-F1
#
_cell.length_a   1.000
_cell.length_b   1.000
_cell.length_c   1.000
_cell.angle_alpha   90.00
_cell.angle_beta   90.00
_cell.angle_gamma   90.00
#
_symmetry.space_group_name_H-M   'P 1'
#
loop_
_entity.id
_entity.type
_entity.pdbx_description
1 polymer ?
#
loop_
_entity_poly.entity_id
_entity_poly.type
_entity_poly.pdbx_seq_one_letter_code
_entity_poly.pdbx_strand_id
1 'polypeptide(L)'
;PGLVLLLIGETDTDGLPTGTRTLVSASYSAEQELSRGGELLGLNAIVQEGELGSTLEFNDGASVILQNMQSLHDLPDMPAGQQALLFDLDLIADTEPIVTNLWQIELVDAGGQVYLPNTALLQYASYGTLPDEIPAFARIPSSLAFLVPQDFPGGRLLISDSSGQRIAFRFTLKQPELSVEYDGLDVRLVSVTTIEGQITTRLRIYNGQTTPIDFMQDDIWLSLGYAPDPPGPRNPAEGLEPFTLLPEQAVDLTLVWYWDSEPFGALQVGRYRFSIQLIR
;
A
#
# COMPACT_ATOMS: atom_id res chain seq x y z
N PRO A 1 -4.60 -3.27 3.60
CA PRO A 1 -5.16 -3.03 2.25
C PRO A 1 -6.44 -2.18 2.33
N GLY A 2 -6.37 -0.94 1.84
CA GLY A 2 -7.53 -0.07 1.68
C GLY A 2 -7.90 0.00 0.20
N LEU A 3 -9.19 -0.13 -0.10
CA LEU A 3 -9.71 0.13 -1.43
C LEU A 3 -10.30 1.54 -1.41
N VAL A 4 -9.63 2.46 -2.08
CA VAL A 4 -10.13 3.84 -2.27
C VAL A 4 -10.82 3.88 -3.63
N LEU A 5 -12.14 3.95 -3.60
CA LEU A 5 -12.94 4.24 -4.80
C LEU A 5 -13.28 5.73 -4.78
N LEU A 6 -12.50 6.52 -5.53
CA LEU A 6 -12.94 7.85 -5.92
C LEU A 6 -13.88 7.67 -7.11
N LEU A 7 -15.17 7.94 -6.90
CA LEU A 7 -16.16 7.93 -7.99
C LEU A 7 -15.92 9.16 -8.87
N ILE A 8 -14.99 9.03 -9.81
CA ILE A 8 -14.70 10.01 -10.84
C ILE A 8 -15.79 9.88 -11.90
N GLY A 9 -16.91 10.59 -11.71
CA GLY A 9 -18.03 10.29 -12.59
C GLY A 9 -19.36 10.94 -12.29
N GLU A 10 -19.65 11.33 -11.05
CA GLU A 10 -21.02 11.71 -10.66
C GLU A 10 -21.57 12.81 -11.57
N THR A 11 -22.54 12.43 -12.39
CA THR A 11 -23.27 13.33 -13.25
C THR A 11 -24.57 13.74 -12.58
N ASP A 12 -24.96 15.00 -12.74
CA ASP A 12 -26.30 15.43 -12.43
C ASP A 12 -27.32 14.79 -13.39
N THR A 13 -28.59 15.18 -13.23
CA THR A 13 -29.70 14.71 -14.05
C THR A 13 -29.53 15.01 -15.54
N ASP A 14 -28.65 15.95 -15.90
CA ASP A 14 -28.38 16.37 -17.26
C ASP A 14 -27.10 15.76 -17.84
N GLY A 15 -26.44 14.85 -17.08
CA GLY A 15 -25.21 14.19 -17.52
C GLY A 15 -23.95 15.05 -17.33
N LEU A 16 -24.03 16.16 -16.59
CA LEU A 16 -22.90 17.05 -16.34
C LEU A 16 -22.15 16.63 -15.08
N PRO A 17 -20.80 16.55 -15.11
CA PRO A 17 -20.01 16.28 -13.92
C PRO A 17 -20.33 17.28 -12.81
N THR A 18 -20.62 16.78 -11.62
CA THR A 18 -20.85 17.63 -10.45
C THR A 18 -19.52 17.98 -9.77
N GLY A 19 -19.44 19.18 -9.17
CA GLY A 19 -18.26 19.61 -8.39
C GLY A 19 -18.08 18.87 -7.06
N THR A 20 -19.09 18.09 -6.65
CA THR A 20 -19.06 17.22 -5.47
C THR A 20 -18.70 15.80 -5.88
N ARG A 21 -17.79 15.14 -5.15
CA ARG A 21 -17.48 13.73 -5.38
C ARG A 21 -17.71 12.92 -4.12
N THR A 22 -18.48 11.85 -4.24
CA THR A 22 -18.54 10.84 -3.20
C THR A 22 -17.23 10.06 -3.14
N LEU A 23 -16.45 10.30 -2.08
CA LEU A 23 -15.32 9.46 -1.73
C LEU A 23 -15.86 8.23 -0.98
N VAL A 24 -15.72 7.05 -1.57
CA VAL A 24 -16.01 5.79 -0.89
C VAL A 24 -14.70 5.16 -0.46
N SER A 25 -14.34 5.36 0.80
CA SER A 25 -13.26 4.63 1.43
C SER A 25 -13.79 3.30 1.96
N ALA A 26 -13.28 2.19 1.44
CA ALA A 26 -13.51 0.87 2.00
C ALA A 26 -12.19 0.32 2.55
N SER A 27 -12.11 0.17 3.87
CA SER A 27 -11.08 -0.64 4.50
C SER A 27 -11.64 -2.03 4.70
N TYR A 28 -11.04 -3.04 4.07
CA TYR A 28 -11.30 -4.42 4.46
C TYR A 28 -10.13 -4.91 5.30
N SER A 29 -10.44 -5.59 6.40
CA SER A 29 -9.38 -6.22 7.19
C SER A 29 -8.85 -7.41 6.39
N ALA A 30 -7.54 -7.56 6.25
CA ALA A 30 -6.97 -8.65 5.46
C ALA A 30 -7.40 -10.05 5.96
N GLU A 31 -7.80 -10.14 7.23
CA GLU A 31 -8.41 -11.32 7.85
C GLU A 31 -9.74 -11.76 7.18
N GLN A 32 -10.46 -10.83 6.54
CA GLN A 32 -11.70 -11.11 5.82
C GLN A 32 -11.49 -11.76 4.44
N GLU A 33 -10.30 -11.63 3.83
CA GLU A 33 -9.99 -12.35 2.58
C GLU A 33 -9.56 -13.79 2.84
N LEU A 34 -8.84 -14.04 3.95
CA LEU A 34 -8.41 -15.38 4.35
C LEU A 34 -9.55 -16.27 4.87
N SER A 35 -10.58 -15.69 5.47
CA SER A 35 -11.74 -16.45 5.97
C SER A 35 -12.62 -17.03 4.84
N ARG A 36 -12.44 -16.59 3.59
CA ARG A 36 -13.15 -17.13 2.42
C ARG A 36 -12.41 -18.31 1.75
N GLY A 37 -11.12 -18.49 2.05
CA GLY A 37 -10.25 -19.48 1.38
C GLY A 37 -10.08 -20.82 2.08
N GLY A 38 -10.50 -20.99 3.34
CA GLY A 38 -10.48 -22.30 4.04
C GLY A 38 -9.12 -23.01 4.18
N GLU A 39 -8.02 -22.45 3.67
CA GLU A 39 -6.67 -22.99 3.80
C GLU A 39 -5.97 -22.38 5.03
N LEU A 40 -6.45 -22.78 6.21
CA LEU A 40 -5.61 -22.81 7.41
C LEU A 40 -4.64 -23.98 7.27
N LEU A 41 -3.59 -23.79 6.48
CA LEU A 41 -2.48 -24.74 6.42
C LEU A 41 -1.72 -24.70 7.76
N GLY A 42 -2.09 -25.61 8.68
CA GLY A 42 -1.21 -26.06 9.76
C GLY A 42 -1.50 -25.63 11.21
N LEU A 43 -2.64 -25.00 11.52
CA LEU A 43 -2.95 -24.58 12.90
C LEU A 43 -3.73 -25.64 13.69
N ASN A 44 -3.04 -26.70 14.12
CA ASN A 44 -3.54 -27.60 15.18
C ASN A 44 -2.96 -27.27 16.57
N ALA A 45 -2.24 -26.15 16.71
CA ALA A 45 -1.78 -25.65 18.00
C ALA A 45 -2.79 -24.65 18.57
N ILE A 46 -3.10 -24.76 19.86
CA ILE A 46 -3.85 -23.72 20.60
C ILE A 46 -2.95 -22.49 20.63
N VAL A 47 -3.35 -21.44 19.90
CA VAL A 47 -2.66 -20.15 19.91
C VAL A 47 -3.41 -19.22 20.85
N GLN A 48 -2.76 -18.75 21.91
CA GLN A 48 -3.31 -17.63 22.67
C GLN A 48 -3.01 -16.34 21.90
N GLU A 49 -4.05 -15.56 21.58
CA GLU A 49 -3.87 -14.29 20.86
C GLU A 49 -4.12 -13.10 21.78
N GLY A 50 -3.28 -12.08 21.64
CA GLY A 50 -3.38 -10.79 22.32
C GLY A 50 -2.97 -9.65 21.42
N GLU A 51 -2.94 -8.44 21.98
CA GLU A 51 -2.54 -7.20 21.32
C GLU A 51 -1.54 -6.45 22.21
N LEU A 52 -1.13 -5.25 21.79
CA LEU A 52 -0.29 -4.36 22.60
C LEU A 52 -0.85 -4.21 24.02
N GLY A 53 -0.01 -4.43 25.03
CA GLY A 53 -0.35 -4.40 26.45
C GLY A 53 -0.96 -5.69 27.01
N SER A 54 -1.27 -6.69 26.16
CA SER A 54 -1.78 -7.98 26.61
C SER A 54 -0.68 -8.80 27.28
N THR A 55 -1.04 -9.59 28.29
CA THR A 55 -0.18 -10.64 28.87
C THR A 55 -0.63 -11.98 28.31
N LEU A 56 0.29 -12.73 27.71
CA LEU A 56 0.05 -14.07 27.18
C LEU A 56 0.95 -15.06 27.91
N GLU A 57 0.44 -16.26 28.14
CA GLU A 57 1.07 -17.26 29.01
C GLU A 57 1.34 -18.55 28.23
N PHE A 58 2.52 -19.11 28.46
CA PHE A 58 2.86 -20.48 28.13
C PHE A 58 2.51 -21.41 29.30
N ASN A 59 2.31 -22.69 29.00
CA ASN A 59 1.93 -23.71 29.97
C ASN A 59 3.06 -24.03 30.97
N ASP A 60 4.29 -23.65 30.66
CA ASP A 60 5.47 -23.79 31.52
C ASP A 60 5.61 -22.65 32.55
N GLY A 61 4.67 -21.69 32.56
CA GLY A 61 4.68 -20.55 33.47
C GLY A 61 5.46 -19.33 32.95
N ALA A 62 5.90 -19.33 31.69
CA ALA A 62 6.34 -18.09 31.04
C ALA A 62 5.15 -17.20 30.75
N SER A 63 5.27 -15.92 31.08
CA SER A 63 4.39 -14.88 30.57
C SER A 63 5.16 -13.90 29.71
N VAL A 64 4.54 -13.46 28.61
CA VAL A 64 5.07 -12.43 27.72
C VAL A 64 4.08 -11.27 27.65
N ILE A 65 4.59 -10.05 27.79
CA ILE A 65 3.80 -8.82 27.62
C ILE A 65 4.41 -8.02 26.49
N LEU A 66 3.63 -7.70 25.46
CA LEU A 66 4.05 -6.74 24.45
C LEU A 66 3.85 -5.32 24.99
N GLN A 67 4.93 -4.63 25.35
CA GLN A 67 4.88 -3.30 25.95
C GLN A 67 4.76 -2.18 24.92
N ASN A 68 5.55 -2.28 23.85
CA ASN A 68 5.64 -1.26 22.84
C ASN A 68 5.93 -1.85 21.47
N MET A 69 5.53 -1.12 20.44
CA MET A 69 5.90 -1.41 19.07
C MET A 69 6.28 -0.10 18.37
N GLN A 70 7.40 -0.09 17.67
CA GLN A 70 7.86 1.05 16.88
C GLN A 70 8.08 0.63 15.43
N SER A 71 7.76 1.53 14.51
CA SER A 71 8.24 1.43 13.13
C SER A 71 9.27 2.53 12.90
N LEU A 72 10.41 2.15 12.33
CA LEU A 72 11.50 3.04 11.97
C LEU A 72 11.72 3.01 10.45
N HIS A 73 11.91 4.21 9.89
CA HIS A 73 12.18 4.42 8.47
C HIS A 73 13.54 5.10 8.29
N ASP A 74 14.07 5.04 7.07
CA ASP A 74 15.27 5.77 6.64
C ASP A 74 16.52 5.56 7.54
N LEU A 75 16.65 4.36 8.10
CA LEU A 75 17.83 4.00 8.89
C LEU A 75 19.08 3.85 7.99
N PRO A 76 20.27 4.20 8.49
CA PRO A 76 21.53 3.90 7.82
C PRO A 76 21.63 2.43 7.39
N ASP A 77 22.10 2.20 6.17
CA ASP A 77 22.30 0.87 5.56
C ASP A 77 21.04 0.01 5.41
N MET A 78 19.85 0.60 5.56
CA MET A 78 18.58 -0.09 5.30
C MET A 78 18.27 -0.12 3.79
N PRO A 79 17.84 -1.27 3.22
CA PRO A 79 17.45 -1.34 1.82
C PRO A 79 16.28 -0.41 1.50
N ALA A 80 16.27 0.15 0.28
CA ALA A 80 15.17 0.98 -0.19
C ALA A 80 13.85 0.20 -0.21
N GLY A 81 12.75 0.87 0.16
CA GLY A 81 11.41 0.27 0.20
C GLY A 81 11.18 -0.68 1.38
N GLN A 82 12.05 -0.66 2.40
CA GLN A 82 11.88 -1.41 3.65
C GLN A 82 11.73 -0.48 4.86
N GLN A 83 11.23 -1.03 5.94
CA GLN A 83 11.15 -0.41 7.27
C GLN A 83 11.54 -1.42 8.34
N ALA A 84 12.01 -0.93 9.47
CA ALA A 84 12.33 -1.75 10.63
C ALA A 84 11.17 -1.72 11.64
N LEU A 85 10.71 -2.89 12.08
CA LEU A 85 9.76 -3.01 13.18
C LEU A 85 10.49 -3.46 14.43
N LEU A 86 10.28 -2.74 15.54
CA LEU A 86 10.83 -3.04 16.85
C LEU A 86 9.69 -3.37 17.81
N PHE A 87 9.83 -4.45 18.56
CA PHE A 87 8.87 -4.88 19.57
C PHE A 87 9.59 -4.94 20.91
N ASP A 88 9.11 -4.20 21.89
CA ASP A 88 9.60 -4.27 23.26
C ASP A 88 8.68 -5.19 24.06
N LEU A 89 9.26 -6.22 24.64
CA LEU A 89 8.58 -7.25 25.42
C LEU A 89 9.04 -7.20 26.87
N ASP A 90 8.15 -7.56 27.79
CA ASP A 90 8.53 -8.08 29.10
C ASP A 90 8.33 -9.57 29.13
N LEU A 91 9.35 -10.27 29.60
CA LEU A 91 9.35 -11.71 29.76
C LEU A 91 9.39 -12.02 31.24
N ILE A 92 8.44 -12.83 31.70
CA ILE A 92 8.24 -13.11 33.12
C ILE A 92 8.32 -14.62 33.31
N ALA A 93 9.14 -15.04 34.26
CA ALA A 93 9.17 -16.40 34.74
C ALA A 93 8.63 -16.42 36.17
N ASP A 94 7.57 -17.19 36.40
CA ASP A 94 6.95 -17.24 37.71
C ASP A 94 7.80 -18.03 38.71
N THR A 95 7.84 -19.36 38.58
CA THR A 95 8.44 -20.23 39.63
C THR A 95 9.71 -20.94 39.24
N GLU A 96 9.88 -21.27 37.95
CA GLU A 96 11.03 -22.01 37.45
C GLU A 96 11.77 -21.16 36.41
N PRO A 97 13.09 -21.34 36.23
CA PRO A 97 13.82 -20.71 35.13
C PRO A 97 13.29 -21.19 33.78
N ILE A 98 13.26 -20.29 32.80
CA ILE A 98 12.69 -20.53 31.48
C ILE A 98 13.78 -20.40 30.44
N VAL A 99 14.03 -21.49 29.72
CA VAL A 99 15.03 -21.53 28.67
C VAL A 99 14.41 -21.04 27.36
N THR A 100 14.91 -19.92 26.87
CA THR A 100 14.38 -19.18 25.72
C THR A 100 15.18 -19.39 24.44
N ASN A 101 16.35 -20.02 24.50
CA ASN A 101 17.19 -20.28 23.33
C ASN A 101 16.56 -21.23 22.27
N LEU A 102 15.56 -22.02 22.68
CA LEU A 102 14.78 -22.89 21.80
C LEU A 102 13.48 -22.24 21.31
N TRP A 103 13.21 -21.01 21.72
CA TRP A 103 12.00 -20.32 21.29
C TRP A 103 12.10 -19.95 19.81
N GLN A 104 11.04 -20.22 19.08
CA GLN A 104 10.91 -19.80 17.69
C GLN A 104 10.13 -18.50 17.64
N ILE A 105 10.73 -17.49 17.03
CA ILE A 105 10.16 -16.15 16.92
C ILE A 105 9.99 -15.82 15.45
N GLU A 106 8.76 -15.47 15.09
CA GLU A 106 8.38 -15.20 13.72
C GLU A 106 7.47 -13.99 13.69
N LEU A 107 7.66 -13.13 12.69
CA LEU A 107 6.65 -12.15 12.33
C LEU A 107 5.93 -12.64 11.07
N VAL A 108 4.61 -12.72 11.12
CA VAL A 108 3.79 -13.24 10.01
C VAL A 108 2.81 -12.18 9.55
N ASP A 109 2.80 -11.89 8.25
CA ASP A 109 1.84 -10.97 7.67
C ASP A 109 0.50 -11.64 7.36
N ALA A 110 -0.46 -10.85 6.85
CA ALA A 110 -1.75 -11.38 6.46
C ALA A 110 -1.74 -12.25 5.19
N GLY A 111 -0.65 -12.28 4.43
CA GLY A 111 -0.45 -13.21 3.32
C GLY A 111 0.16 -14.55 3.76
N GLY A 112 0.55 -14.68 5.03
CA GLY A 112 1.28 -15.83 5.55
C GLY A 112 2.79 -15.78 5.29
N GLN A 113 3.31 -14.66 4.78
CA GLN A 113 4.75 -14.46 4.65
C GLN A 113 5.39 -14.36 6.03
N VAL A 114 6.43 -15.15 6.24
CA VAL A 114 7.20 -15.18 7.50
C VAL A 114 8.45 -14.30 7.36
N TYR A 115 8.69 -13.49 8.39
CA TYR A 115 9.86 -12.65 8.59
C TYR A 115 10.58 -13.10 9.85
N LEU A 116 11.90 -13.22 9.76
CA LEU A 116 12.74 -13.67 10.86
C LEU A 116 13.36 -12.48 11.62
N PRO A 117 13.68 -12.66 12.91
CA PRO A 117 14.34 -11.62 13.69
C PRO A 117 15.66 -11.18 13.05
N ASN A 118 15.91 -9.88 13.04
CA ASN A 118 17.12 -9.26 12.56
C ASN A 118 17.83 -8.54 13.70
N THR A 119 18.83 -9.20 14.28
CA THR A 119 19.57 -8.68 15.44
C THR A 119 20.41 -7.44 15.13
N ALA A 120 20.77 -7.18 13.87
CA ALA A 120 21.51 -5.98 13.49
C ALA A 120 20.71 -4.69 13.73
N LEU A 121 19.37 -4.78 13.72
CA LEU A 121 18.48 -3.66 13.98
C LEU A 121 18.32 -3.36 15.49
N LEU A 122 18.76 -4.25 16.38
CA LEU A 122 18.63 -4.05 17.82
C LEU A 122 19.51 -2.92 18.38
N GLN A 123 20.46 -2.42 17.60
CA GLN A 123 21.18 -1.18 17.96
C GLN A 123 20.26 0.05 18.06
N TYR A 124 19.06 -0.02 17.47
CA TYR A 124 18.04 1.02 17.53
C TYR A 124 16.92 0.72 18.54
N ALA A 125 16.99 -0.41 19.24
CA ALA A 125 15.95 -0.86 20.16
C ALA A 125 16.12 -0.29 21.58
N SER A 126 15.02 -0.31 22.34
CA SER A 126 14.99 0.17 23.73
C SER A 126 15.74 -0.77 24.68
N TYR A 127 15.74 -2.08 24.40
CA TYR A 127 16.32 -3.13 25.23
C TYR A 127 17.23 -4.06 24.42
N GLY A 128 17.93 -4.94 25.14
CA GLY A 128 18.78 -5.98 24.53
C GLY A 128 17.98 -7.11 23.89
N THR A 129 18.71 -8.07 23.31
CA THR A 129 18.12 -9.30 22.74
C THR A 129 17.36 -10.10 23.80
N LEU A 130 16.52 -11.02 23.34
CA LEU A 130 16.03 -12.13 24.17
C LEU A 130 17.23 -12.82 24.85
N PRO A 131 17.23 -13.00 26.19
CA PRO A 131 18.26 -13.79 26.87
C PRO A 131 18.14 -15.27 26.49
N ASP A 132 19.14 -16.09 26.82
CA ASP A 132 19.06 -17.56 26.65
C ASP A 132 18.23 -18.23 27.75
N GLU A 133 18.10 -17.57 28.91
CA GLU A 133 17.34 -18.04 30.07
C GLU A 133 16.75 -16.83 30.82
N ILE A 134 15.52 -16.98 31.30
CA ILE A 134 14.87 -16.07 32.24
C ILE A 134 14.87 -16.76 33.61
N PRO A 135 15.55 -16.23 34.64
CA PRO A 135 15.57 -16.84 35.97
C PRO A 135 14.17 -16.88 36.60
N ALA A 136 13.92 -17.86 37.48
CA ALA A 136 12.69 -17.91 38.28
C ALA A 136 12.42 -16.59 39.03
N PHE A 137 11.14 -16.20 39.12
CA PHE A 137 10.66 -14.96 39.74
C PHE A 137 11.24 -13.68 39.12
N ALA A 138 11.72 -13.73 37.88
CA ALA A 138 12.29 -12.59 37.19
C ALA A 138 11.33 -12.00 36.14
N ARG A 139 11.47 -10.70 35.92
CA ARG A 139 10.91 -9.98 34.77
C ARG A 139 12.06 -9.33 34.02
N ILE A 140 12.25 -9.71 32.77
CA ILE A 140 13.33 -9.21 31.91
C ILE A 140 12.71 -8.49 30.70
N PRO A 141 12.98 -7.18 30.52
CA PRO A 141 12.63 -6.51 29.29
C PRO A 141 13.58 -6.93 28.17
N SER A 142 13.06 -7.13 26.96
CA SER A 142 13.83 -7.51 25.77
C SER A 142 13.19 -6.94 24.52
N SER A 143 14.00 -6.70 23.49
CA SER A 143 13.53 -6.22 22.20
C SER A 143 13.72 -7.25 21.11
N LEU A 144 12.78 -7.27 20.17
CA LEU A 144 12.84 -8.00 18.91
C LEU A 144 12.79 -7.01 17.77
N ALA A 145 13.49 -7.31 16.68
CA ALA A 145 13.55 -6.45 15.52
C ALA A 145 13.34 -7.24 14.23
N PHE A 146 12.63 -6.65 13.28
CA PHE A 146 12.32 -7.27 11.99
C PHE A 146 12.48 -6.24 10.88
N LEU A 147 12.84 -6.73 9.69
CA LEU A 147 12.92 -5.92 8.48
C LEU A 147 11.79 -6.35 7.54
N VAL A 148 10.91 -5.41 7.20
CA VAL A 148 9.69 -5.67 6.42
C VAL A 148 9.54 -4.64 5.30
N PRO A 149 8.68 -4.86 4.29
CA PRO A 149 8.35 -3.85 3.28
C PRO A 149 7.80 -2.56 3.91
N GLN A 150 8.08 -1.41 3.31
CA GLN A 150 7.67 -0.09 3.82
C GLN A 150 6.13 0.08 3.90
N ASP A 151 5.38 -0.64 3.09
CA ASP A 151 3.92 -0.64 3.05
C ASP A 151 3.27 -1.72 3.95
N PHE A 152 4.06 -2.40 4.79
CA PHE A 152 3.60 -3.45 5.69
C PHE A 152 2.37 -3.00 6.50
N PRO A 153 1.20 -3.66 6.35
CA PRO A 153 -0.05 -3.19 6.97
C PRO A 153 -0.19 -3.57 8.45
N GLY A 154 0.64 -4.49 8.94
CA GLY A 154 0.47 -5.16 10.23
C GLY A 154 0.51 -6.68 10.09
N GLY A 155 0.46 -7.38 11.22
CA GLY A 155 0.59 -8.84 11.24
C GLY A 155 0.48 -9.43 12.64
N ARG A 156 1.06 -10.61 12.80
CA ARG A 156 1.17 -11.35 14.07
C ARG A 156 2.64 -11.54 14.41
N LEU A 157 3.06 -11.08 15.60
CA LEU A 157 4.29 -11.54 16.22
C LEU A 157 3.99 -12.88 16.91
N LEU A 158 4.55 -13.97 16.38
CA LEU A 158 4.42 -15.32 16.90
C LEU A 158 5.66 -15.68 17.72
N ILE A 159 5.41 -16.24 18.90
CA ILE A 159 6.45 -16.81 19.76
C ILE A 159 6.01 -18.23 20.10
N SER A 160 6.87 -19.20 19.81
CA SER A 160 6.65 -20.60 20.14
C SER A 160 7.71 -21.08 21.12
N ASP A 161 7.29 -21.81 22.15
CA ASP A 161 8.22 -22.43 23.10
C ASP A 161 8.80 -23.74 22.53
N SER A 162 9.68 -24.38 23.31
CA SER A 162 10.26 -25.68 22.95
C SER A 162 9.26 -26.84 22.90
N SER A 163 8.06 -26.68 23.50
CA SER A 163 6.99 -27.69 23.50
C SER A 163 6.10 -27.59 22.26
N GLY A 164 6.22 -26.50 21.50
CA GLY A 164 5.42 -26.20 20.32
C GLY A 164 4.13 -25.43 20.64
N GLN A 165 3.92 -25.01 21.88
CA GLN A 165 2.86 -24.06 22.22
C GLN A 165 3.19 -22.70 21.61
N ARG A 166 2.15 -21.97 21.20
CA ARG A 166 2.31 -20.69 20.52
C ARG A 166 1.47 -19.60 21.18
N ILE A 167 2.04 -18.41 21.25
CA ILE A 167 1.31 -17.17 21.54
C ILE A 167 1.47 -16.22 20.35
N ALA A 168 0.50 -15.33 20.17
CA ALA A 168 0.49 -14.36 19.08
C ALA A 168 0.08 -12.97 19.55
N PHE A 169 0.88 -11.96 19.23
CA PHE A 169 0.45 -10.56 19.36
C PHE A 169 0.04 -10.02 17.98
N ARG A 170 -1.24 -9.69 17.84
CA ARG A 170 -1.77 -8.99 16.66
C ARG A 170 -1.46 -7.50 16.76
N PHE A 171 -1.10 -6.91 15.64
CA PHE A 171 -0.92 -5.47 15.54
C PHE A 171 -1.24 -4.99 14.13
N THR A 172 -1.64 -3.73 14.03
CA THR A 172 -1.83 -3.02 12.77
C THR A 172 -0.93 -1.79 12.74
N LEU A 173 -0.35 -1.51 11.58
CA LEU A 173 0.36 -0.26 11.36
C LEU A 173 -0.62 0.73 10.76
N LYS A 174 -0.63 1.95 11.31
CA LYS A 174 -1.40 3.04 10.72
C LYS A 174 -0.73 3.41 9.40
N GLN A 175 -1.24 2.89 8.30
CA GLN A 175 -0.81 3.31 6.97
C GLN A 175 -1.08 4.83 6.85
N PRO A 176 -0.14 5.61 6.29
CA PRO A 176 -0.41 7.01 6.00
C PRO A 176 -1.65 7.08 5.10
N GLU A 177 -2.56 7.99 5.41
CA GLU A 177 -3.74 8.20 4.60
C GLU A 177 -3.29 8.50 3.16
N LEU A 178 -3.78 7.70 2.19
CA LEU A 178 -3.59 7.99 0.79
C LEU A 178 -4.28 9.33 0.48
N SER A 179 -3.51 10.42 0.46
CA SER A 179 -3.99 11.71 -0.01
C SER A 179 -4.11 11.67 -1.52
N VAL A 180 -5.30 11.41 -2.03
CA VAL A 180 -5.61 11.64 -3.45
C VAL A 180 -5.79 13.14 -3.62
N GLU A 181 -4.74 13.84 -4.06
CA GLU A 181 -4.85 15.25 -4.41
C GLU A 181 -5.65 15.39 -5.71
N TYR A 182 -6.93 15.74 -5.59
CA TYR A 182 -7.70 16.26 -6.71
C TYR A 182 -7.28 17.70 -6.94
N ASP A 183 -6.69 17.96 -8.09
CA ASP A 183 -6.18 19.26 -8.45
C ASP A 183 -7.22 20.21 -9.05
N GLY A 184 -8.49 19.82 -9.01
CA GLY A 184 -9.57 20.56 -9.64
C GLY A 184 -9.64 20.41 -11.16
N LEU A 185 -8.73 19.70 -11.83
CA LEU A 185 -8.87 19.35 -13.25
C LEU A 185 -9.38 17.92 -13.36
N ASP A 186 -10.43 17.64 -14.12
CA ASP A 186 -10.87 16.27 -14.42
C ASP A 186 -10.67 16.00 -15.91
N VAL A 187 -9.87 14.99 -16.23
CA VAL A 187 -9.65 14.54 -17.61
C VAL A 187 -10.18 13.13 -17.75
N ARG A 188 -11.09 12.92 -18.70
CA ARG A 188 -11.65 11.61 -19.03
C ARG A 188 -11.33 11.26 -20.47
N LEU A 189 -10.69 10.13 -20.68
CA LEU A 189 -10.57 9.50 -22.00
C LEU A 189 -11.87 8.72 -22.28
N VAL A 190 -12.73 9.31 -23.12
CA VAL A 190 -14.06 8.78 -23.45
C VAL A 190 -13.95 7.58 -24.38
N SER A 191 -13.10 7.67 -25.40
CA SER A 191 -12.86 6.55 -26.33
C SER A 191 -11.55 6.71 -27.05
N VAL A 192 -10.96 5.57 -27.42
CA VAL A 192 -9.86 5.48 -28.39
C VAL A 192 -10.30 4.58 -29.52
N THR A 193 -10.22 5.06 -30.76
CA THR A 193 -10.54 4.27 -31.95
C THR A 193 -9.39 4.35 -32.94
N THR A 194 -9.15 3.27 -33.64
CA THR A 194 -8.06 3.15 -34.61
C THR A 194 -8.60 2.86 -36.01
N ILE A 195 -8.00 3.50 -37.01
CA ILE A 195 -8.09 3.09 -38.41
C ILE A 195 -6.66 3.03 -38.98
N GLU A 196 -6.49 2.49 -40.18
CA GLU A 196 -5.16 2.43 -40.81
C GLU A 196 -4.51 3.82 -40.87
N GLY A 197 -3.31 3.97 -40.31
CA GLY A 197 -2.57 5.22 -40.28
C GLY A 197 -2.96 6.21 -39.18
N GLN A 198 -3.99 5.92 -38.36
CA GLN A 198 -4.59 6.93 -37.49
C GLN A 198 -5.17 6.38 -36.17
N ILE A 199 -4.91 7.09 -35.07
CA ILE A 199 -5.65 6.99 -33.81
C ILE A 199 -6.55 8.21 -33.67
N THR A 200 -7.78 8.01 -33.18
CA THR A 200 -8.68 9.09 -32.76
C THR A 200 -8.99 8.92 -31.28
N THR A 201 -8.72 9.96 -30.49
CA THR A 201 -9.04 10.00 -29.05
C THR A 201 -10.14 11.00 -28.80
N ARG A 202 -11.18 10.60 -28.05
CA ARG A 202 -12.20 11.51 -27.53
C ARG A 202 -11.97 11.74 -26.06
N LEU A 203 -11.91 13.00 -25.65
CA LEU A 203 -11.61 13.44 -24.30
C LEU A 203 -12.74 14.34 -23.80
N ARG A 204 -13.03 14.29 -22.50
CA ARG A 204 -13.75 15.34 -21.79
C ARG A 204 -12.83 15.92 -20.72
N ILE A 205 -12.65 17.23 -20.74
CA ILE A 205 -11.85 17.95 -19.75
C ILE A 205 -12.79 18.89 -18.99
N TYR A 206 -12.80 18.83 -17.66
CA TYR A 206 -13.59 19.70 -16.79
C TYR A 206 -12.69 20.45 -15.82
N ASN A 207 -12.86 21.77 -15.74
CA ASN A 207 -12.17 22.62 -14.79
C ASN A 207 -13.06 22.86 -13.56
N GLY A 208 -12.85 22.11 -12.48
CA GLY A 208 -13.42 22.34 -11.16
C GLY A 208 -12.58 23.27 -10.26
N GLN A 209 -11.53 23.91 -10.78
CA GLN A 209 -10.77 24.93 -10.04
C GLN A 209 -11.52 26.27 -10.04
N THR A 210 -11.12 27.19 -9.16
CA THR A 210 -11.65 28.57 -9.13
C THR A 210 -10.94 29.51 -10.10
N THR A 211 -9.92 29.03 -10.83
CA THR A 211 -9.13 29.81 -11.79
C THR A 211 -9.26 29.23 -13.21
N PRO A 212 -9.25 30.08 -14.26
CA PRO A 212 -9.16 29.61 -15.63
C PRO A 212 -7.89 28.81 -15.91
N ILE A 213 -7.97 27.86 -16.84
CA ILE A 213 -6.83 27.06 -17.31
C ILE A 213 -6.69 27.27 -18.81
N ASP A 214 -5.51 27.65 -19.26
CA ASP A 214 -5.18 27.75 -20.68
C ASP A 214 -4.64 26.41 -21.17
N PHE A 215 -5.19 25.92 -22.29
CA PHE A 215 -4.70 24.73 -22.99
C PHE A 215 -4.07 25.14 -24.31
N MET A 216 -2.81 24.76 -24.47
CA MET A 216 -2.02 24.85 -25.69
C MET A 216 -1.86 23.48 -26.33
N GLN A 217 -1.37 23.47 -27.56
CA GLN A 217 -1.10 22.26 -28.32
C GLN A 217 -0.12 21.30 -27.61
N ASP A 218 0.87 21.83 -26.89
CA ASP A 218 1.88 21.02 -26.18
C ASP A 218 1.40 20.48 -24.83
N ASP A 219 0.27 20.96 -24.31
CA ASP A 219 -0.30 20.47 -23.05
C ASP A 219 -0.99 19.12 -23.21
N ILE A 220 -1.30 18.74 -24.45
CA ILE A 220 -1.90 17.46 -24.82
C ILE A 220 -1.02 16.76 -25.84
N TRP A 221 -0.51 15.57 -25.50
CA TRP A 221 0.37 14.84 -26.41
C TRP A 221 0.24 13.33 -26.26
N LEU A 222 0.59 12.61 -27.32
CA LEU A 222 0.59 11.16 -27.41
C LEU A 222 2.02 10.66 -27.69
N SER A 223 2.50 9.72 -26.89
CA SER A 223 3.67 8.90 -27.26
C SER A 223 3.21 7.51 -27.70
N LEU A 224 3.89 6.94 -28.69
CA LEU A 224 3.60 5.60 -29.22
C LEU A 224 4.84 4.70 -29.05
N GLY A 225 4.62 3.39 -28.94
CA GLY A 225 5.72 2.43 -28.89
C GLY A 225 5.31 0.98 -28.76
N TYR A 226 6.34 0.12 -28.65
CA TYR A 226 6.20 -1.35 -28.65
C TYR A 226 6.28 -1.99 -27.26
N ALA A 227 6.27 -1.18 -26.21
CA ALA A 227 6.17 -1.60 -24.81
C ALA A 227 5.10 -0.78 -24.09
N PRO A 228 4.46 -1.31 -23.03
CA PRO A 228 3.54 -0.56 -22.18
C PRO A 228 4.17 0.73 -21.66
N ASP A 229 3.35 1.79 -21.54
CA ASP A 229 3.76 3.15 -21.17
C ASP A 229 5.00 3.66 -21.93
N PRO A 230 4.90 3.82 -23.26
CA PRO A 230 6.06 4.13 -24.08
C PRO A 230 6.64 5.52 -23.74
N PRO A 231 7.97 5.61 -23.51
CA PRO A 231 8.66 6.89 -23.28
C PRO A 231 8.99 7.63 -24.58
N GLY A 232 8.51 7.11 -25.73
CA GLY A 232 8.84 7.57 -27.09
C GLY A 232 8.55 9.05 -27.36
N PRO A 233 8.84 9.54 -28.58
CA PRO A 233 8.67 10.95 -28.92
C PRO A 233 7.24 11.42 -28.61
N ARG A 234 7.15 12.62 -28.02
CA ARG A 234 5.87 13.26 -27.69
C ARG A 234 5.32 13.88 -28.96
N ASN A 235 4.21 13.35 -29.46
CA ASN A 235 3.47 13.96 -30.57
C ASN A 235 2.43 14.91 -29.96
N PRO A 236 2.59 16.24 -30.07
CA PRO A 236 1.62 17.18 -29.53
C PRO A 236 0.32 17.16 -30.34
N ALA A 237 -0.76 17.71 -29.79
CA ALA A 237 -2.09 17.72 -30.40
C ALA A 237 -2.16 18.66 -31.63
N GLU A 238 -1.51 18.27 -32.73
CA GLU A 238 -1.44 19.06 -33.95
C GLU A 238 -2.82 19.46 -34.46
N GLY A 239 -3.05 20.78 -34.58
CA GLY A 239 -4.32 21.36 -35.00
C GLY A 239 -5.28 21.74 -33.86
N LEU A 240 -4.90 21.54 -32.59
CA LEU A 240 -5.64 22.10 -31.46
C LEU A 240 -5.49 23.63 -31.45
N GLU A 241 -6.59 24.35 -31.66
CA GLU A 241 -6.63 25.79 -31.40
C GLU A 241 -6.52 26.04 -29.90
N PRO A 242 -5.61 26.92 -29.44
CA PRO A 242 -5.52 27.27 -28.03
C PRO A 242 -6.86 27.77 -27.48
N PHE A 243 -7.21 27.33 -26.29
CA PHE A 243 -8.45 27.74 -25.64
C PHE A 243 -8.28 27.87 -24.13
N THR A 244 -9.12 28.70 -23.51
CA THR A 244 -9.19 28.86 -22.06
C THR A 244 -10.43 28.16 -21.54
N LEU A 245 -10.26 27.27 -20.58
CA LEU A 245 -11.35 26.60 -19.87
C LEU A 245 -11.60 27.33 -18.55
N LEU A 246 -12.74 28.03 -18.44
CA LEU A 246 -13.10 28.78 -17.23
C LEU A 246 -13.51 27.83 -16.08
N PRO A 247 -13.55 28.32 -14.83
CA PRO A 247 -14.12 27.57 -13.70
C PRO A 247 -15.50 26.98 -14.02
N GLU A 248 -15.70 25.75 -13.56
CA GLU A 248 -16.90 24.93 -13.74
C GLU A 248 -17.26 24.62 -15.21
N GLN A 249 -16.36 24.85 -16.16
CA GLN A 249 -16.58 24.49 -17.57
C GLN A 249 -16.03 23.12 -17.92
N ALA A 250 -16.71 22.47 -18.87
CA ALA A 250 -16.23 21.27 -19.53
C ALA A 250 -16.07 21.51 -21.04
N VAL A 251 -15.10 20.82 -21.64
CA VAL A 251 -14.90 20.76 -23.08
C VAL A 251 -14.79 19.30 -23.53
N ASP A 252 -15.38 18.98 -24.67
CA ASP A 252 -15.20 17.70 -25.35
C ASP A 252 -14.25 17.90 -26.54
N LEU A 253 -13.14 17.17 -26.55
CA LEU A 253 -12.14 17.22 -27.61
C LEU A 253 -12.14 15.92 -28.40
N THR A 254 -12.01 16.04 -29.72
CA THR A 254 -11.68 14.93 -30.60
C THR A 254 -10.34 15.23 -31.25
N LEU A 255 -9.33 14.44 -30.91
CA LEU A 255 -7.97 14.60 -31.41
C LEU A 255 -7.60 13.42 -32.31
N VAL A 256 -6.85 13.72 -33.35
CA VAL A 256 -6.44 12.77 -34.39
C VAL A 256 -4.92 12.72 -34.42
N TRP A 257 -4.38 11.52 -34.42
CA TRP A 257 -2.95 11.26 -34.31
C TRP A 257 -2.50 10.34 -35.45
N TYR A 258 -1.30 10.58 -35.97
CA TYR A 258 -0.64 9.61 -36.83
C TYR A 258 -0.31 8.33 -36.04
N TRP A 259 -0.48 7.17 -36.68
CA TRP A 259 -0.23 5.87 -36.07
C TRP A 259 0.30 4.87 -37.09
N ASP A 260 1.42 4.21 -36.79
CA ASP A 260 2.07 3.21 -37.66
C ASP A 260 2.05 1.82 -37.01
N SER A 261 0.88 1.43 -36.50
CA SER A 261 0.62 0.10 -35.92
C SER A 261 1.38 -0.21 -34.62
N GLU A 262 1.87 0.80 -33.90
CA GLU A 262 2.41 0.61 -32.56
C GLU A 262 1.33 0.03 -31.62
N PRO A 263 1.62 -1.02 -30.83
CA PRO A 263 0.63 -1.69 -29.99
C PRO A 263 0.32 -0.95 -28.68
N PHE A 264 1.13 0.05 -28.31
CA PHE A 264 0.94 0.82 -27.09
C PHE A 264 1.06 2.31 -27.34
N GLY A 265 0.31 3.09 -26.57
CA GLY A 265 0.43 4.54 -26.52
C GLY A 265 0.33 5.05 -25.09
N ALA A 266 0.82 6.26 -24.85
CA ALA A 266 0.56 7.00 -23.62
C ALA A 266 0.11 8.41 -23.96
N LEU A 267 -1.15 8.72 -23.62
CA LEU A 267 -1.74 10.03 -23.82
C LEU A 267 -1.59 10.85 -22.55
N GLN A 268 -1.11 12.08 -22.67
CA GLN A 268 -0.96 13.00 -21.56
C GLN A 268 -1.76 14.28 -21.79
N VAL A 269 -2.41 14.77 -20.73
CA VAL A 269 -3.15 16.03 -20.69
C VAL A 269 -2.75 16.75 -19.39
N GLY A 270 -1.88 17.75 -19.46
CA GLY A 270 -1.27 18.35 -18.28
C GLY A 270 -0.55 17.30 -17.42
N ARG A 271 -1.05 17.06 -16.19
CA ARG A 271 -0.52 16.03 -15.27
C ARG A 271 -1.14 14.64 -15.45
N TYR A 272 -2.25 14.53 -16.18
CA TYR A 272 -2.98 13.27 -16.38
C TYR A 272 -2.29 12.44 -17.45
N ARG A 273 -2.06 11.15 -17.19
CA ARG A 273 -1.43 10.23 -18.14
C ARG A 273 -2.26 8.94 -18.24
N PHE A 274 -2.59 8.55 -19.46
CA PHE A 274 -3.36 7.35 -19.78
C PHE A 274 -2.49 6.39 -20.56
N SER A 275 -2.30 5.17 -20.05
CA SER A 275 -1.73 4.08 -20.84
C SER A 275 -2.83 3.51 -21.75
N ILE A 276 -2.51 3.36 -23.04
CA ILE A 276 -3.40 2.88 -24.08
C ILE A 276 -2.81 1.60 -24.67
N GLN A 277 -3.59 0.52 -24.67
CA GLN A 277 -3.29 -0.67 -25.45
C GLN A 277 -4.12 -0.62 -26.73
N LEU A 278 -3.43 -0.65 -27.88
CA LEU A 278 -4.04 -0.56 -29.20
C LEU A 278 -4.15 -1.97 -29.76
N ILE A 279 -5.40 -2.43 -29.92
CA ILE A 279 -5.71 -3.75 -30.47
C ILE A 279 -6.09 -3.55 -31.94
N ARG A 280 -5.47 -4.32 -32.84
CA ARG A 280 -5.90 -4.39 -34.25
C ARG A 280 -7.21 -5.16 -34.40
#